data_AF-A0A1M4Y993-F1
#
_entry.id   AF-A0A1M4Y993-F1
#
_cell.length_a   1.000
_cell.length_b   1.000
_cell.length_c   1.000
_cell.angle_alpha   90.00
_cell.angle_beta   90.00
_cell.angle_gamma   90.00
#
_symmetry.space_group_name_H-M   'P 1'
#
loop_
_entity.id
_entity.type
_entity.pdbx_description
1 polymer ?
#
loop_
_entity_poly.entity_id
_entity_poly.type
_entity_poly.pdbx_seq_one_letter_code
_entity_poly.pdbx_strand_id
1 'polypeptide(L)'
;MYTRLANGHATKFIQDRPDLSVITDWLNSSQRKAALSAFHNSVASKKPGRVIQRVSKNVRPAFGAVHLAQWDKVMKAVIAVRMTSARETDVFAMSGDEEKVFSERSVILADLMFVSRAAESNSYINIAANISHHAISRLMEREASTPETIRADVLEILQKARSLRTLLSLGLEHNLTNLKDNTTYDMLVPHGDGALVLRTLRVNAATKSFFPDPMPVFSVRTYLEKSMLGSRELERMAGFRISRDAMVSAEDLRHILAWLKGNAEEMDPRRRLIVEQELCSKSSDVSANGTV
;
A
#
# COMPACT_ATOMS: atom_id res chain seq x y z
N MET A 1 22.90 -14.81 5.69
CA MET A 1 23.66 -14.07 6.76
C MET A 1 22.77 -13.11 7.56
N TYR A 2 21.70 -12.58 6.94
CA TYR A 2 20.88 -11.51 7.52
C TYR A 2 19.69 -11.99 8.39
N THR A 3 19.40 -13.29 8.40
CA THR A 3 18.22 -13.87 9.08
C THR A 3 18.13 -13.52 10.57
N ARG A 4 19.27 -13.50 11.29
CA ARG A 4 19.30 -13.15 12.72
C ARG A 4 19.17 -11.64 12.99
N LEU A 5 19.41 -10.78 11.98
CA LEU A 5 19.39 -9.31 12.11
C LEU A 5 18.23 -8.65 11.37
N ALA A 6 17.40 -9.44 10.66
CA ALA A 6 16.34 -8.94 9.80
C ALA A 6 15.35 -8.02 10.52
N ASN A 7 14.93 -8.37 11.74
CA ASN A 7 14.06 -7.51 12.56
C ASN A 7 14.73 -6.16 12.90
N GLY A 8 16.02 -6.17 13.21
CA GLY A 8 16.81 -4.97 13.46
C GLY A 8 16.91 -4.08 12.22
N HIS A 9 17.18 -4.67 11.05
CA HIS A 9 17.21 -3.96 9.78
C HIS A 9 15.84 -3.38 9.40
N ALA A 10 14.76 -4.13 9.58
CA ALA A 10 13.39 -3.66 9.34
C ALA A 10 13.04 -2.49 10.28
N THR A 11 13.41 -2.58 11.55
CA THR A 11 13.21 -1.51 12.54
C THR A 11 13.97 -0.25 12.13
N LYS A 12 15.27 -0.39 11.82
CA LYS A 12 16.11 0.73 11.36
C LYS A 12 15.54 1.36 10.09
N PHE A 13 15.14 0.55 9.12
CA PHE A 13 14.56 1.03 7.88
C PHE A 13 13.32 1.91 8.12
N ILE A 14 12.40 1.49 8.99
CA ILE A 14 11.21 2.29 9.34
C ILE A 14 11.63 3.58 10.06
N GLN A 15 12.55 3.50 11.02
CA GLN A 15 13.01 4.68 11.79
C GLN A 15 13.73 5.72 10.91
N ASP A 16 14.43 5.27 9.87
CA ASP A 16 15.10 6.13 8.90
C ASP A 16 14.10 6.80 7.92
N ARG A 17 12.79 6.52 8.02
CA ARG A 17 11.75 7.22 7.24
C ARG A 17 11.16 8.39 8.02
N PRO A 18 10.91 9.52 7.36
CA PRO A 18 10.17 10.64 7.92
C PRO A 18 8.82 10.17 8.50
N ASP A 19 8.50 10.66 9.70
CA ASP A 19 7.21 10.40 10.35
C ASP A 19 6.07 10.96 9.49
N LEU A 20 4.92 10.29 9.51
CA LEU A 20 3.70 10.71 8.82
C LEU A 20 3.32 12.17 9.15
N SER A 21 3.66 12.66 10.35
CA SER A 21 3.37 14.03 10.77
C SER A 21 3.94 15.09 9.83
N VAL A 22 5.04 14.81 9.11
CA VAL A 22 5.62 15.78 8.15
C VAL A 22 4.62 16.14 7.05
N ILE A 23 3.75 15.20 6.65
CA ILE A 23 2.68 15.45 5.68
C ILE A 23 1.56 16.27 6.34
N THR A 24 1.18 15.92 7.56
CA THR A 24 0.15 16.63 8.35
C THR A 24 0.55 18.10 8.58
N ASP A 25 1.81 18.35 8.97
CA ASP A 25 2.35 19.70 9.15
C ASP A 25 2.32 20.50 7.85
N TRP A 26 2.69 19.86 6.73
CA TRP A 26 2.63 20.49 5.43
C TRP A 26 1.21 20.85 4.99
N LEU A 27 0.24 19.97 5.22
CA LEU A 27 -1.17 20.18 4.92
C LEU A 27 -1.76 21.40 5.66
N ASN A 28 -1.28 21.64 6.87
CA ASN A 28 -1.69 22.75 7.73
C ASN A 28 -0.87 24.04 7.48
N SER A 29 0.16 23.98 6.62
CA SER A 29 1.04 25.11 6.33
C SER A 29 0.57 25.96 5.14
N SER A 30 1.12 27.16 5.02
CA SER A 30 0.96 28.01 3.83
C SER A 30 1.53 27.39 2.54
N GLN A 31 2.43 26.42 2.66
CA GLN A 31 3.05 25.74 1.51
C GLN A 31 2.04 24.94 0.70
N ARG A 32 0.99 24.37 1.33
CA ARG A 32 -0.10 23.69 0.62
C ARG A 32 -0.78 24.61 -0.38
N LYS A 33 -1.19 25.81 0.08
CA LYS A 33 -1.82 26.82 -0.78
C LYS A 33 -0.85 27.30 -1.86
N ALA A 34 0.42 27.54 -1.51
CA ALA A 34 1.44 27.93 -2.46
C ALA A 34 1.69 26.87 -3.55
N ALA A 35 1.67 25.59 -3.20
CA ALA A 35 1.82 24.49 -4.16
C ALA A 35 0.65 24.41 -5.14
N LEU A 36 -0.59 24.52 -4.65
CA LEU A 36 -1.78 24.54 -5.50
C LEU A 36 -1.78 25.76 -6.44
N SER A 37 -1.46 26.95 -5.92
CA SER A 37 -1.32 28.16 -6.74
C SER A 37 -0.21 28.02 -7.78
N ALA A 38 0.94 27.45 -7.42
CA ALA A 38 2.04 27.21 -8.34
C ALA A 38 1.65 26.24 -9.47
N PHE A 39 0.87 25.19 -9.16
CA PHE A 39 0.32 24.28 -10.13
C PHE A 39 -0.67 24.99 -11.06
N HIS A 40 -1.69 25.64 -10.49
CA HIS A 40 -2.72 26.38 -11.23
C HIS A 40 -2.12 27.40 -12.20
N ASN A 41 -1.22 28.26 -11.72
CA ASN A 41 -0.58 29.30 -12.54
C ASN A 41 0.34 28.74 -13.64
N SER A 42 0.76 27.48 -13.52
CA SER A 42 1.68 26.85 -14.47
C SER A 42 0.96 25.91 -15.43
N VAL A 43 -0.27 25.48 -15.12
CA VAL A 43 -1.04 24.51 -15.91
C VAL A 43 -1.38 25.04 -17.31
N ALA A 44 -1.57 26.36 -17.44
CA ALA A 44 -1.76 27.03 -18.73
C ALA A 44 -0.50 27.00 -19.63
N SER A 45 0.68 26.74 -19.05
CA SER A 45 1.92 26.64 -19.83
C SER A 45 1.92 25.40 -20.72
N LYS A 46 2.46 25.51 -21.94
CA LYS A 46 2.73 24.34 -22.80
C LYS A 46 3.91 23.49 -22.32
N LYS A 47 4.63 23.89 -21.27
CA LYS A 47 5.89 23.26 -20.82
C LYS A 47 5.72 22.50 -19.49
N PRO A 48 5.52 21.17 -19.49
CA PRO A 48 5.30 20.39 -18.25
C PRO A 48 6.47 20.48 -17.25
N GLY A 49 7.71 20.55 -17.74
CA GLY A 49 8.89 20.68 -16.87
C GLY A 49 8.88 21.92 -15.96
N ARG A 50 8.27 23.04 -16.40
CA ARG A 50 8.15 24.25 -15.56
C ARG A 50 7.18 24.03 -14.40
N VAL A 51 6.12 23.26 -14.62
CA VAL A 51 5.13 22.94 -13.58
C VAL A 51 5.79 22.08 -12.52
N ILE A 52 6.49 21.02 -12.94
CA ILE A 52 7.26 20.14 -12.04
C ILE A 52 8.20 20.96 -11.16
N GLN A 53 9.01 21.84 -11.76
CA GLN A 53 10.00 22.63 -11.03
C GLN A 53 9.35 23.57 -10.00
N ARG A 54 8.25 24.25 -10.37
CA ARG A 54 7.57 25.22 -9.50
C ARG A 54 6.79 24.55 -8.37
N VAL A 55 6.11 23.44 -8.66
CA VAL A 55 5.38 22.67 -7.64
C VAL A 55 6.39 22.02 -6.68
N SER A 56 7.52 21.48 -7.17
CA SER A 56 8.55 20.85 -6.35
C SER A 56 9.08 21.73 -5.22
N LYS A 57 9.17 23.06 -5.44
CA LYS A 57 9.63 24.02 -4.42
C LYS A 57 8.70 24.11 -3.22
N ASN A 58 7.40 23.87 -3.43
CA ASN A 58 6.36 24.08 -2.42
C ASN A 58 5.90 22.77 -1.77
N VAL A 59 6.24 21.60 -2.31
CA VAL A 59 5.88 20.29 -1.71
C VAL A 59 7.01 19.70 -0.87
N ARG A 60 8.24 20.21 -1.00
CA ARG A 60 9.38 19.80 -0.19
C ARG A 60 9.38 20.54 1.16
N PRO A 61 9.81 19.90 2.25
CA PRO A 61 10.40 18.55 2.33
C PRO A 61 9.41 17.40 2.51
N ALA A 62 8.09 17.69 2.56
CA ALA A 62 7.06 16.70 2.88
C ALA A 62 6.97 15.58 1.85
N PHE A 63 6.99 15.94 0.56
CA PHE A 63 7.01 14.99 -0.53
C PHE A 63 8.36 14.93 -1.25
N GLY A 64 8.56 13.85 -2.01
CA GLY A 64 9.73 13.65 -2.84
C GLY A 64 9.76 14.52 -4.10
N ALA A 65 10.34 13.98 -5.18
CA ALA A 65 10.28 14.63 -6.49
C ALA A 65 8.84 14.65 -7.03
N VAL A 66 8.50 15.72 -7.76
CA VAL A 66 7.25 15.80 -8.51
C VAL A 66 7.49 15.18 -9.88
N HIS A 67 6.56 14.33 -10.31
CA HIS A 67 6.57 13.64 -11.60
C HIS A 67 5.34 14.04 -12.41
N LEU A 68 5.46 13.97 -13.74
CA LEU A 68 4.32 14.11 -14.63
C LEU A 68 3.48 12.82 -14.55
N ALA A 69 2.20 12.95 -14.23
CA ALA A 69 1.27 11.84 -14.28
C ALA A 69 0.51 11.83 -15.61
N GLN A 70 0.02 12.99 -16.04
CA GLN A 70 -0.70 13.15 -17.30
C GLN A 70 -0.54 14.57 -17.84
N TRP A 71 -0.45 14.72 -19.16
CA TRP A 71 -0.32 16.04 -19.77
C TRP A 71 -0.89 16.10 -21.18
N ASP A 72 -2.21 16.19 -21.27
CA ASP A 72 -2.92 16.35 -22.53
C ASP A 72 -3.86 17.56 -22.52
N LYS A 73 -4.71 17.68 -23.55
CA LYS A 73 -5.63 18.80 -23.71
C LYS A 73 -6.81 18.74 -22.73
N VAL A 74 -7.18 17.54 -22.28
CA VAL A 74 -8.35 17.27 -21.44
C VAL A 74 -7.98 17.34 -19.96
N MET A 75 -6.80 16.81 -19.61
CA MET A 75 -6.35 16.66 -18.24
C MET A 75 -4.85 16.89 -18.10
N LYS A 76 -4.50 17.60 -17.04
CA LYS A 76 -3.11 17.82 -16.64
C LYS A 76 -2.96 17.38 -15.20
N ALA A 77 -1.99 16.53 -14.93
CA ALA A 77 -1.76 15.98 -13.61
C ALA A 77 -0.27 15.84 -13.31
N VAL A 78 0.11 16.22 -12.09
CA VAL A 78 1.42 15.93 -11.52
C VAL A 78 1.25 15.23 -10.19
N ILE A 79 2.20 14.36 -9.85
CA ILE A 79 2.17 13.54 -8.65
C ILE A 79 3.49 13.67 -7.90
N ALA A 80 3.44 13.71 -6.58
CA ALA A 80 4.59 13.58 -5.71
C ALA A 80 4.32 12.46 -4.71
N VAL A 81 5.30 11.57 -4.52
CA VAL A 81 5.14 10.38 -3.67
C VAL A 81 6.08 10.46 -2.48
N ARG A 82 5.64 9.95 -1.33
CA ARG A 82 6.46 9.82 -0.12
C ARG A 82 6.20 8.48 0.58
N MET A 83 7.28 7.82 0.97
CA MET A 83 7.23 6.77 1.99
C MET A 83 7.41 7.41 3.37
N THR A 84 6.42 7.26 4.24
CA THR A 84 6.47 7.75 5.62
C THR A 84 6.37 6.59 6.60
N SER A 85 7.00 6.74 7.77
CA SER A 85 6.79 5.81 8.87
C SER A 85 5.53 6.19 9.64
N ALA A 86 4.76 5.17 10.01
CA ALA A 86 3.74 5.25 11.04
C ALA A 86 4.19 4.35 12.19
N ARG A 87 4.65 4.98 13.29
CA ARG A 87 5.20 4.28 14.46
C ARG A 87 4.16 3.39 15.14
N GLU A 88 2.90 3.78 15.01
CA GLU A 88 1.75 3.00 15.44
C GLU A 88 0.63 3.26 14.42
N THR A 89 0.20 2.19 13.77
CA THR A 89 -0.91 2.18 12.81
C THR A 89 -1.94 1.22 13.37
N ASP A 90 -3.11 1.73 13.73
CA ASP A 90 -4.27 0.93 14.09
C ASP A 90 -4.83 0.29 12.82
N VAL A 91 -5.11 -0.99 12.91
CA VAL A 91 -5.60 -1.81 11.79
C VAL A 91 -7.00 -2.30 12.10
N PHE A 92 -7.89 -2.12 11.15
CA PHE A 92 -9.30 -2.49 11.22
C PHE A 92 -9.65 -3.40 10.05
N ALA A 93 -10.59 -4.32 10.28
CA ALA A 93 -11.19 -5.09 9.19
C ALA A 93 -11.99 -4.16 8.25
N MET A 94 -12.22 -4.59 7.01
CA MET A 94 -13.11 -3.87 6.10
C MET A 94 -14.58 -3.95 6.55
N SER A 95 -14.97 -5.04 7.21
CA SER A 95 -16.30 -5.18 7.81
C SER A 95 -16.47 -4.18 8.95
N GLY A 96 -17.65 -3.56 9.01
CA GLY A 96 -17.99 -2.34 9.75
C GLY A 96 -17.95 -2.38 11.28
N ASP A 97 -17.19 -3.29 11.88
CA ASP A 97 -16.83 -3.14 13.28
C ASP A 97 -15.77 -2.03 13.36
N GLU A 98 -16.03 -0.99 14.14
CA GLU A 98 -15.03 0.02 14.50
C GLU A 98 -13.97 -0.53 15.46
N GLU A 99 -14.07 -1.82 15.82
CA GLU A 99 -13.11 -2.48 16.67
C GLU A 99 -11.76 -2.62 15.95
N LYS A 100 -10.77 -2.00 16.56
CA LYS A 100 -9.36 -2.16 16.23
C LYS A 100 -8.96 -3.62 16.41
N VAL A 101 -8.44 -4.23 15.36
CA VAL A 101 -7.95 -5.62 15.40
C VAL A 101 -6.59 -5.68 16.08
N PHE A 102 -5.66 -4.78 15.73
CA PHE A 102 -4.33 -4.65 16.35
C PHE A 102 -3.66 -3.32 15.95
N SER A 103 -2.50 -3.03 16.54
CA SER A 103 -1.60 -1.95 16.08
C SER A 103 -0.26 -2.49 15.64
N GLU A 104 0.36 -1.82 14.68
CA GLU A 104 1.71 -2.16 14.25
C GLU A 104 2.51 -0.96 13.76
N ARG A 105 3.82 -1.16 13.64
CA ARG A 105 4.69 -0.27 12.88
C ARG A 105 4.53 -0.56 11.39
N SER A 106 4.34 0.48 10.59
CA SER A 106 4.22 0.33 9.14
C SER A 106 4.92 1.44 8.38
N VAL A 107 5.17 1.19 7.09
CA VAL A 107 5.52 2.22 6.12
C VAL A 107 4.31 2.44 5.24
N ILE A 108 3.92 3.70 5.09
CA ILE A 108 2.78 4.13 4.29
C ILE A 108 3.31 4.82 3.03
N LEU A 109 2.69 4.52 1.89
CA LEU A 109 2.89 5.27 0.65
C LEU A 109 1.79 6.33 0.54
N ALA A 110 2.20 7.60 0.61
CA ALA A 110 1.31 8.73 0.41
C ALA A 110 1.58 9.36 -0.96
N ASP A 111 0.51 9.51 -1.75
CA ASP A 111 0.54 10.22 -3.02
C ASP A 111 -0.11 11.59 -2.84
N LEU A 112 0.59 12.65 -3.24
CA LEU A 112 0.01 13.97 -3.44
C LEU A 112 -0.18 14.18 -4.94
N MET A 113 -1.41 14.36 -5.37
CA MET A 113 -1.75 14.60 -6.77
C MET A 113 -2.35 15.99 -6.93
N PHE A 114 -1.87 16.71 -7.95
CA PHE A 114 -2.49 17.92 -8.45
C PHE A 114 -3.10 17.62 -9.81
N VAL A 115 -4.37 17.95 -9.98
CA VAL A 115 -5.11 17.70 -11.21
C VAL A 115 -5.76 18.98 -11.67
N SER A 116 -5.71 19.23 -12.98
CA SER A 116 -6.54 20.20 -13.65
C SER A 116 -7.36 19.56 -14.75
N ARG A 117 -8.67 19.83 -14.72
CA ARG A 117 -9.66 19.45 -15.73
C ARG A 117 -10.61 20.63 -15.91
N ALA A 118 -10.97 20.94 -17.15
CA ALA A 118 -11.90 22.03 -17.48
C ALA A 118 -11.57 23.38 -16.78
N ALA A 119 -10.28 23.73 -16.72
CA ALA A 119 -9.73 24.92 -16.04
C ALA A 119 -9.85 24.97 -14.50
N GLU A 120 -10.49 23.99 -13.88
CA GLU A 120 -10.43 23.82 -12.42
C GLU A 120 -9.14 23.12 -12.03
N SER A 121 -8.59 23.47 -10.86
CA SER A 121 -7.36 22.87 -10.34
C SER A 121 -7.55 22.47 -8.89
N ASN A 122 -7.35 21.19 -8.61
CA ASN A 122 -7.55 20.59 -7.31
C ASN A 122 -6.30 19.81 -6.90
N SER A 123 -6.15 19.58 -5.59
CA SER A 123 -5.13 18.71 -5.03
C SER A 123 -5.76 17.72 -4.08
N TYR A 124 -5.34 16.46 -4.12
CA TYR A 124 -5.77 15.42 -3.22
C TYR A 124 -4.58 14.62 -2.73
N ILE A 125 -4.70 14.10 -1.51
CA ILE A 125 -3.75 13.14 -0.96
C ILE A 125 -4.45 11.81 -0.87
N ASN A 126 -3.76 10.78 -1.34
CA ASN A 126 -4.23 9.41 -1.32
C ASN A 126 -3.28 8.53 -0.53
N ILE A 127 -3.83 7.66 0.30
CA ILE A 127 -3.12 6.56 0.95
C ILE A 127 -3.86 5.29 0.56
N ALA A 128 -3.24 4.50 -0.32
CA ALA A 128 -3.82 3.28 -0.86
C ALA A 128 -3.01 2.03 -0.50
N ALA A 129 -1.80 2.17 0.05
CA ALA A 129 -0.98 1.04 0.42
C ALA A 129 -0.11 1.30 1.66
N ASN A 130 0.06 0.25 2.46
CA ASN A 130 1.08 0.19 3.49
C ASN A 130 1.77 -1.18 3.51
N ILE A 131 2.90 -1.25 4.19
CA ILE A 131 3.62 -2.50 4.45
C ILE A 131 3.97 -2.58 5.93
N SER A 132 3.71 -3.72 6.54
CA SER A 132 3.98 -3.95 7.96
C SER A 132 5.48 -4.13 8.21
N HIS A 133 5.91 -3.80 9.43
CA HIS A 133 7.25 -4.18 9.91
C HIS A 133 7.49 -5.69 9.80
N HIS A 134 6.46 -6.50 10.05
CA HIS A 134 6.53 -7.95 9.89
C HIS A 134 6.89 -8.36 8.46
N ALA A 135 6.21 -7.79 7.45
CA ALA A 135 6.49 -8.08 6.05
C ALA A 135 7.91 -7.68 5.64
N ILE A 136 8.36 -6.50 6.06
CA ILE A 136 9.74 -6.05 5.82
C ILE A 136 10.74 -7.02 6.46
N SER A 137 10.47 -7.46 7.70
CA SER A 137 11.32 -8.44 8.38
C SER A 137 11.37 -9.76 7.59
N ARG A 138 10.23 -10.26 7.09
CA ARG A 138 10.17 -11.51 6.30
C ARG A 138 10.89 -11.41 4.95
N LEU A 139 10.83 -10.27 4.27
CA LEU A 139 11.61 -10.03 3.05
C LEU A 139 13.11 -10.17 3.32
N MET A 140 13.59 -9.61 4.43
CA MET A 140 14.99 -9.64 4.83
C MET A 140 15.43 -11.03 5.35
N GLU A 141 14.58 -11.70 6.14
CA GLU A 141 14.86 -13.02 6.69
C GLU A 141 15.07 -14.07 5.61
N ARG A 142 14.31 -13.94 4.52
CA ARG A 142 14.28 -14.88 3.38
C ARG A 142 15.06 -14.36 2.18
N GLU A 143 15.90 -13.35 2.41
CA GLU A 143 16.86 -12.83 1.46
C GLU A 143 16.23 -12.35 0.12
N ALA A 144 14.93 -12.00 0.15
CA ALA A 144 14.24 -11.34 -0.96
C ALA A 144 14.58 -9.84 -1.05
N SER A 145 15.10 -9.28 0.04
CA SER A 145 15.68 -7.94 0.11
C SER A 145 16.93 -7.96 0.99
N THR A 146 17.84 -7.02 0.74
CA THR A 146 19.02 -6.78 1.57
C THR A 146 18.95 -5.38 2.20
N PRO A 147 19.79 -5.06 3.21
CA PRO A 147 19.84 -3.71 3.79
C PRO A 147 20.09 -2.61 2.75
N GLU A 148 20.79 -2.92 1.67
CA GLU A 148 21.13 -2.00 0.59
C GLU A 148 19.97 -1.82 -0.41
N THR A 149 19.19 -2.88 -0.67
CA THR A 149 18.09 -2.86 -1.66
C THR A 149 16.74 -2.53 -1.05
N ILE A 150 16.54 -2.73 0.25
CA ILE A 150 15.22 -2.68 0.92
C ILE A 150 14.45 -1.39 0.65
N ARG A 151 15.14 -0.26 0.47
CA ARG A 151 14.52 1.01 0.12
C ARG A 151 13.85 0.99 -1.25
N ALA A 152 14.52 0.45 -2.25
CA ALA A 152 13.98 0.33 -3.60
C ALA A 152 12.87 -0.73 -3.64
N ASP A 153 13.12 -1.88 -2.99
CA ASP A 153 12.19 -3.01 -2.97
C ASP A 153 10.86 -2.62 -2.31
N VAL A 154 10.90 -2.01 -1.12
CA VAL A 154 9.69 -1.55 -0.42
C VAL A 154 8.93 -0.50 -1.23
N LEU A 155 9.63 0.41 -1.91
CA LEU A 155 8.98 1.38 -2.78
C LEU A 155 8.25 0.70 -3.94
N GLU A 156 8.89 -0.25 -4.61
CA GLU A 156 8.28 -1.01 -5.71
C GLU A 156 7.07 -1.81 -5.22
N ILE A 157 7.19 -2.49 -4.08
CA ILE A 157 6.13 -3.26 -3.45
C ILE A 157 4.92 -2.37 -3.16
N LEU A 158 5.14 -1.22 -2.52
CA LEU A 158 4.07 -0.28 -2.20
C LEU A 158 3.45 0.34 -3.44
N GLN A 159 4.23 0.62 -4.49
CA GLN A 159 3.71 1.12 -5.77
C GLN A 159 2.84 0.08 -6.48
N LYS A 160 3.22 -1.21 -6.44
CA LYS A 160 2.39 -2.31 -6.94
C LYS A 160 1.10 -2.43 -6.15
N ALA A 161 1.18 -2.48 -4.82
CA ALA A 161 0.01 -2.57 -3.94
C ALA A 161 -0.95 -1.39 -4.13
N ARG A 162 -0.42 -0.17 -4.20
CA ARG A 162 -1.20 1.05 -4.49
C ARG A 162 -1.93 0.93 -5.83
N SER A 163 -1.22 0.53 -6.88
CA SER A 163 -1.81 0.45 -8.23
C SER A 163 -2.93 -0.59 -8.27
N LEU A 164 -2.75 -1.75 -7.63
CA LEU A 164 -3.81 -2.75 -7.49
C LEU A 164 -5.00 -2.24 -6.67
N ARG A 165 -4.76 -1.52 -5.57
CA ARG A 165 -5.82 -0.90 -4.76
C ARG A 165 -6.63 0.11 -5.57
N THR A 166 -5.97 0.98 -6.34
CA THR A 166 -6.62 1.96 -7.21
C THR A 166 -7.46 1.27 -8.28
N LEU A 167 -6.94 0.23 -8.92
CA LEU A 167 -7.70 -0.53 -9.92
C LEU A 167 -8.91 -1.23 -9.29
N LEU A 168 -8.76 -1.80 -8.07
CA LEU A 168 -9.89 -2.36 -7.35
C LEU A 168 -10.94 -1.30 -7.02
N SER A 169 -10.57 -0.11 -6.51
CA SER A 169 -11.50 1.00 -6.25
C SER A 169 -12.30 1.33 -7.51
N LEU A 170 -11.62 1.55 -8.63
CA LEU A 170 -12.28 1.85 -9.91
C LEU A 170 -13.21 0.72 -10.33
N GLY A 171 -12.80 -0.53 -10.12
CA GLY A 171 -13.63 -1.70 -10.41
C GLY A 171 -14.89 -1.75 -9.57
N LEU A 172 -14.81 -1.39 -8.28
CA LEU A 172 -15.95 -1.35 -7.37
C LEU A 172 -16.89 -0.17 -7.69
N GLU A 173 -16.34 1.04 -7.83
CA GLU A 173 -17.07 2.27 -8.16
C GLU A 173 -17.88 2.15 -9.46
N HIS A 174 -17.36 1.41 -10.44
CA HIS A 174 -17.99 1.22 -11.74
C HIS A 174 -18.63 -0.17 -11.93
N ASN A 175 -18.79 -0.96 -10.87
CA ASN A 175 -19.39 -2.30 -10.92
C ASN A 175 -18.74 -3.25 -11.95
N LEU A 176 -17.43 -3.14 -12.16
CA LEU A 176 -16.63 -3.97 -13.08
C LEU A 176 -16.09 -5.24 -12.41
N THR A 177 -16.31 -5.41 -11.11
CA THR A 177 -15.98 -6.61 -10.34
C THR A 177 -17.14 -6.97 -9.41
N ASN A 178 -17.23 -8.23 -9.00
CA ASN A 178 -18.20 -8.72 -8.02
C ASN A 178 -17.60 -8.90 -6.62
N LEU A 179 -16.34 -8.46 -6.41
CA LEU A 179 -15.80 -8.30 -5.06
C LEU A 179 -16.61 -7.26 -4.30
N LYS A 180 -16.69 -7.39 -2.98
CA LYS A 180 -17.48 -6.51 -2.12
C LYS A 180 -16.57 -5.48 -1.46
N ASP A 181 -16.97 -4.21 -1.46
CA ASP A 181 -16.18 -3.11 -0.91
C ASP A 181 -15.90 -3.28 0.60
N ASN A 182 -16.85 -3.83 1.35
CA ASN A 182 -16.75 -3.99 2.82
C ASN A 182 -16.23 -5.36 3.27
N THR A 183 -15.45 -6.04 2.43
CA THR A 183 -14.94 -7.38 2.73
C THR A 183 -13.41 -7.39 2.79
N THR A 184 -12.88 -8.09 3.80
CA THR A 184 -11.45 -8.35 3.95
C THR A 184 -11.06 -9.50 3.04
N TYR A 185 -10.17 -9.26 2.08
CA TYR A 185 -9.63 -10.27 1.17
C TYR A 185 -8.13 -10.40 1.34
N ASP A 186 -7.63 -11.63 1.27
CA ASP A 186 -6.22 -11.93 1.06
C ASP A 186 -5.92 -12.20 -0.41
N MET A 187 -4.83 -11.61 -0.89
CA MET A 187 -4.34 -11.70 -2.24
C MET A 187 -2.85 -12.09 -2.23
N LEU A 188 -2.44 -12.90 -3.20
CA LEU A 188 -1.05 -13.29 -3.41
C LEU A 188 -0.52 -12.59 -4.65
N VAL A 189 0.45 -11.69 -4.46
CA VAL A 189 1.09 -10.95 -5.54
C VAL A 189 2.50 -11.48 -5.76
N PRO A 190 2.84 -11.98 -6.96
CA PRO A 190 4.20 -12.43 -7.28
C PRO A 190 5.27 -11.36 -7.01
N HIS A 191 6.35 -11.76 -6.36
CA HIS A 191 7.50 -10.90 -6.08
C HIS A 191 8.79 -11.72 -5.95
N GLY A 192 9.76 -11.47 -6.83
CA GLY A 192 10.93 -12.34 -6.96
C GLY A 192 10.49 -13.78 -7.27
N ASP A 193 11.06 -14.73 -6.55
CA ASP A 193 10.68 -16.16 -6.62
C ASP A 193 9.53 -16.54 -5.68
N GLY A 194 8.99 -15.58 -4.92
CA GLY A 194 7.95 -15.79 -3.92
C GLY A 194 6.70 -14.96 -4.16
N ALA A 195 5.96 -14.72 -3.08
CA ALA A 195 4.70 -13.98 -3.10
C ALA A 195 4.57 -13.02 -1.91
N LEU A 196 3.98 -11.86 -2.15
CA LEU A 196 3.52 -10.93 -1.13
C LEU A 196 2.07 -11.25 -0.78
N VAL A 197 1.77 -11.31 0.51
CA VAL A 197 0.38 -11.40 0.98
C VAL A 197 -0.15 -9.99 1.16
N LEU A 198 -1.03 -9.56 0.27
CA LEU A 198 -1.76 -8.30 0.36
C LEU A 198 -3.12 -8.56 0.99
N ARG A 199 -3.53 -7.69 1.91
CA ARG A 199 -4.84 -7.75 2.54
C ARG A 199 -5.59 -6.45 2.37
N THR A 200 -6.89 -6.51 2.06
CA THR A 200 -7.77 -5.34 2.11
C THR A 200 -8.09 -5.02 3.57
N LEU A 201 -7.68 -3.85 4.05
CA LEU A 201 -7.86 -3.43 5.44
C LEU A 201 -8.16 -1.95 5.49
N ARG A 202 -8.65 -1.46 6.64
CA ARG A 202 -8.65 -0.04 6.96
C ARG A 202 -7.52 0.27 7.94
N VAL A 203 -6.86 1.40 7.79
CA VAL A 203 -5.77 1.82 8.69
C VAL A 203 -6.02 3.21 9.25
N ASN A 204 -5.69 3.42 10.52
CA ASN A 204 -5.63 4.73 11.16
C ASN A 204 -4.26 4.97 11.80
N ALA A 205 -3.77 6.21 11.76
CA ALA A 205 -2.59 6.65 12.51
C ALA A 205 -3.01 7.75 13.49
N ALA A 206 -3.86 7.38 14.45
CA ALA A 206 -4.72 8.27 15.24
C ALA A 206 -4.00 9.45 15.93
N THR A 207 -2.71 9.31 16.28
CA THR A 207 -1.98 10.36 17.00
C THR A 207 -1.31 11.40 16.10
N LYS A 208 -1.17 11.17 14.79
CA LYS A 208 -0.38 12.03 13.88
C LYS A 208 -0.89 12.13 12.44
N SER A 209 -2.00 11.49 12.14
CA SER A 209 -2.58 11.41 10.81
C SER A 209 -3.32 12.69 10.41
N PHE A 210 -3.34 12.98 9.11
CA PHE A 210 -4.17 14.01 8.51
C PHE A 210 -5.54 13.48 8.03
N PHE A 211 -5.74 12.17 8.03
CA PHE A 211 -7.02 11.57 7.67
C PHE A 211 -7.81 11.23 8.95
N PRO A 212 -9.06 11.72 9.07
CA PRO A 212 -9.84 11.64 10.32
C PRO A 212 -10.40 10.23 10.59
N ASP A 213 -10.65 9.46 9.54
CA ASP A 213 -11.29 8.15 9.59
C ASP A 213 -10.35 7.04 9.07
N PRO A 214 -10.50 5.79 9.53
CA PRO A 214 -9.72 4.67 9.01
C PRO A 214 -9.83 4.52 7.48
N MET A 215 -8.70 4.63 6.77
CA MET A 215 -8.63 4.65 5.31
C MET A 215 -8.46 3.24 4.73
N PRO A 216 -9.20 2.87 3.67
CA PRO A 216 -9.09 1.55 3.06
C PRO A 216 -7.83 1.41 2.20
N VAL A 217 -6.95 0.47 2.56
CA VAL A 217 -5.65 0.23 1.92
C VAL A 217 -5.48 -1.22 1.50
N PHE A 218 -4.54 -1.44 0.57
CA PHE A 218 -3.89 -2.74 0.43
C PHE A 218 -2.68 -2.80 1.36
N SER A 219 -2.79 -3.64 2.38
CA SER A 219 -1.74 -3.84 3.37
C SER A 219 -0.91 -5.05 3.05
N VAL A 220 0.39 -4.87 2.83
CA VAL A 220 1.34 -5.96 2.64
C VAL A 220 1.66 -6.54 4.02
N ARG A 221 1.18 -7.76 4.28
CA ARG A 221 1.17 -8.40 5.60
C ARG A 221 2.37 -9.28 5.84
N THR A 222 2.83 -9.98 4.81
CA THR A 222 3.99 -10.86 4.86
C THR A 222 4.52 -11.12 3.45
N TYR A 223 5.69 -11.73 3.38
CA TYR A 223 6.23 -12.37 2.19
C TYR A 223 6.12 -13.89 2.38
N LEU A 224 6.09 -14.67 1.31
CA LEU A 224 6.13 -16.14 1.25
C LEU A 224 7.22 -16.51 0.26
N GLU A 225 8.19 -17.33 0.66
CA GLU A 225 9.20 -17.83 -0.27
C GLU A 225 8.64 -18.98 -1.12
N LYS A 226 9.33 -19.30 -2.22
CA LYS A 226 8.90 -20.30 -3.20
C LYS A 226 8.48 -21.64 -2.58
N SER A 227 9.23 -22.11 -1.58
CA SER A 227 9.01 -23.39 -0.90
C SER A 227 7.67 -23.45 -0.14
N MET A 228 7.10 -22.28 0.20
CA MET A 228 5.86 -22.15 0.97
C MET A 228 4.61 -22.07 0.07
N LEU A 229 4.79 -22.09 -1.25
CA LEU A 229 3.73 -21.91 -2.23
C LEU A 229 3.33 -23.27 -2.80
N GLY A 230 2.14 -23.73 -2.47
CA GLY A 230 1.55 -24.93 -3.06
C GLY A 230 0.96 -24.65 -4.44
N SER A 231 0.47 -25.71 -5.09
CA SER A 231 -0.12 -25.61 -6.43
C SER A 231 -1.27 -24.61 -6.49
N ARG A 232 -2.11 -24.56 -5.45
CA ARG A 232 -3.24 -23.62 -5.38
C ARG A 232 -2.77 -22.16 -5.32
N GLU A 233 -1.76 -21.86 -4.51
CA GLU A 233 -1.20 -20.51 -4.42
C GLU A 233 -0.58 -20.08 -5.76
N LEU A 234 0.12 -20.99 -6.43
CA LEU A 234 0.71 -20.76 -7.75
C LEU A 234 -0.38 -20.50 -8.82
N GLU A 235 -1.48 -21.25 -8.80
CA GLU A 235 -2.63 -21.04 -9.69
C GLU A 235 -3.28 -19.67 -9.47
N ARG A 236 -3.49 -19.25 -8.21
CA ARG A 236 -4.02 -17.91 -7.88
C ARG A 236 -3.16 -16.79 -8.42
N MET A 237 -1.84 -16.98 -8.41
CA MET A 237 -0.87 -16.01 -8.88
C MET A 237 -0.70 -16.00 -10.40
N ALA A 238 -1.16 -17.04 -11.10
CA ALA A 238 -0.98 -17.19 -12.53
C ALA A 238 -1.61 -16.04 -13.31
N GLY A 239 -0.97 -15.66 -14.42
CA GLY A 239 -1.45 -14.58 -15.28
C GLY A 239 -1.32 -13.16 -14.69
N PHE A 240 -0.61 -13.00 -13.57
CA PHE A 240 -0.32 -11.68 -13.02
C PHE A 240 0.49 -10.85 -14.01
N ARG A 241 -0.11 -9.74 -14.46
CA ARG A 241 0.56 -8.68 -15.20
C ARG A 241 0.00 -7.36 -14.73
N ILE A 242 0.88 -6.42 -14.41
CA ILE A 242 0.51 -5.04 -14.13
C ILE A 242 1.25 -4.16 -15.13
N SER A 243 0.50 -3.41 -15.95
CA SER A 243 1.12 -2.47 -16.87
C SER A 243 1.89 -1.43 -16.07
N ARG A 244 3.09 -1.09 -16.54
CA ARG A 244 3.89 0.01 -16.00
C ARG A 244 3.57 1.34 -16.69
N ASP A 245 2.68 1.32 -17.69
CA ASP A 245 2.32 2.52 -18.43
C ASP A 245 1.47 3.46 -17.57
N ALA A 246 1.67 4.76 -17.78
CA ALA A 246 0.93 5.81 -17.08
C ALA A 246 -0.57 5.82 -17.41
N MET A 247 -0.95 5.19 -18.53
CA MET A 247 -2.31 5.06 -19.01
C MET A 247 -2.69 3.58 -19.00
N VAL A 248 -3.55 3.17 -18.06
CA VAL A 248 -4.08 1.82 -18.04
C VAL A 248 -5.12 1.68 -19.15
N SER A 249 -4.90 0.76 -20.09
CA SER A 249 -5.89 0.48 -21.13
C SER A 249 -7.14 -0.18 -20.54
N ALA A 250 -8.28 -0.08 -21.23
CA ALA A 250 -9.50 -0.77 -20.80
C ALA A 250 -9.31 -2.30 -20.78
N GLU A 251 -8.45 -2.83 -21.64
CA GLU A 251 -8.07 -4.25 -21.65
C GLU A 251 -7.28 -4.62 -20.40
N ASP A 252 -6.24 -3.84 -20.06
CA ASP A 252 -5.43 -4.06 -18.87
C ASP A 252 -6.26 -3.97 -17.60
N LEU A 253 -7.17 -3.00 -17.53
CA LEU A 253 -8.10 -2.85 -16.39
C LEU A 253 -8.95 -4.11 -16.22
N ARG A 254 -9.59 -4.60 -17.29
CA ARG A 254 -10.41 -5.82 -17.23
C ARG A 254 -9.58 -7.04 -16.86
N HIS A 255 -8.38 -7.18 -17.43
CA HIS A 255 -7.47 -8.28 -17.11
C HIS A 255 -7.10 -8.29 -15.62
N ILE A 256 -6.69 -7.14 -15.08
CA ILE A 256 -6.27 -7.05 -13.69
C ILE A 256 -7.45 -7.26 -12.74
N LEU A 257 -8.64 -6.74 -13.06
CA LEU A 257 -9.84 -6.98 -12.25
C LEU A 257 -10.24 -8.47 -12.25
N ALA A 258 -10.15 -9.15 -13.40
CA ALA A 258 -10.38 -10.59 -13.47
C ALA A 258 -9.34 -11.37 -12.66
N TRP A 259 -8.07 -10.98 -12.73
CA TRP A 259 -7.01 -11.56 -11.92
C TRP A 259 -7.24 -11.33 -10.42
N LEU A 260 -7.57 -10.10 -10.00
CA LEU A 260 -7.88 -9.77 -8.60
C LEU A 260 -9.03 -10.64 -8.07
N LYS A 261 -10.07 -10.84 -8.88
CA LYS A 261 -11.20 -11.70 -8.53
C LYS A 261 -10.79 -13.17 -8.34
N GLY A 262 -9.99 -13.72 -9.25
CA GLY A 262 -9.51 -15.11 -9.16
C GLY A 262 -8.48 -15.32 -8.05
N ASN A 263 -7.77 -14.27 -7.67
CA ASN A 263 -6.72 -14.29 -6.65
C ASN A 263 -7.27 -14.07 -5.23
N ALA A 264 -8.34 -13.28 -5.08
CA ALA A 264 -8.91 -12.88 -3.80
C ALA A 264 -9.52 -14.06 -3.03
N GLU A 265 -9.12 -14.21 -1.77
CA GLU A 265 -9.76 -15.11 -0.82
C GLU A 265 -10.37 -14.30 0.32
N GLU A 266 -11.67 -14.47 0.53
CA GLU A 266 -12.39 -13.81 1.61
C GLU A 266 -11.89 -14.34 2.96
N MET A 267 -11.44 -13.41 3.81
CA MET A 267 -11.06 -13.69 5.19
C MET A 267 -12.31 -13.59 6.06
N ASP A 268 -12.85 -14.73 6.46
CA ASP A 268 -13.85 -14.80 7.52
C ASP A 268 -13.16 -14.57 8.88
N PRO A 269 -13.47 -13.49 9.63
CA PRO A 269 -12.92 -13.25 10.96
C PRO A 269 -13.11 -14.45 11.91
N ARG A 270 -14.19 -15.23 11.72
CA ARG A 270 -14.53 -16.38 12.58
C ARG A 270 -13.68 -17.62 12.34
N ARG A 271 -13.03 -17.74 11.18
CA ARG A 271 -12.16 -18.90 10.88
C ARG A 271 -10.86 -18.91 11.68
N ARG A 272 -10.41 -17.77 12.22
CA ARG A 272 -9.21 -17.75 13.09
C ARG A 272 -9.46 -18.28 14.49
N LEU A 273 -10.66 -18.13 15.04
CA LEU A 273 -11.00 -18.73 16.34
C LEU A 273 -10.86 -20.26 16.32
N ILE A 274 -11.16 -20.90 15.18
CA ILE A 274 -11.05 -22.35 15.03
C ILE A 274 -9.58 -22.77 14.89
N VAL A 275 -8.75 -22.05 14.12
CA VAL A 275 -7.33 -22.42 13.94
C VAL A 275 -6.51 -22.15 15.20
N GLU A 276 -6.78 -21.08 15.95
CA GLU A 276 -6.12 -20.84 17.25
C GLU A 276 -6.58 -21.83 18.32
N GLN A 277 -7.87 -22.24 18.33
CA GLN A 277 -8.34 -23.31 19.21
C GLN A 277 -7.77 -24.68 18.84
N GLU A 278 -7.66 -25.02 17.56
CA GLU A 278 -7.07 -26.29 17.09
C GLU A 278 -5.56 -26.36 17.31
N LEU A 279 -4.84 -25.23 17.26
CA LEU A 279 -3.42 -25.18 17.60
C LEU A 279 -3.19 -25.25 19.11
N CYS A 280 -4.09 -24.67 19.92
CA CYS A 280 -4.02 -24.74 21.38
C CYS A 280 -4.46 -26.11 21.92
N SER A 281 -5.44 -26.78 21.28
CA SER A 281 -5.86 -28.14 21.63
C SER A 281 -4.81 -29.18 21.24
N LYS A 282 -4.16 -29.04 20.09
CA LYS A 282 -3.04 -29.93 19.69
C LYS A 282 -1.80 -29.76 20.56
N SER A 283 -1.58 -28.60 21.18
CA SER A 283 -0.48 -28.41 22.14
C SER A 283 -0.76 -28.97 23.54
N SER A 284 -2.03 -29.24 23.88
CA SER A 284 -2.42 -29.80 25.18
C SER A 284 -2.50 -31.33 25.16
N ASP A 285 -2.67 -31.96 23.99
CA ASP A 285 -2.72 -33.42 23.86
C ASP A 285 -1.33 -34.10 23.81
N VAL A 286 -0.25 -33.35 23.56
CA VAL A 286 1.12 -33.92 23.51
C VAL A 286 1.77 -33.99 24.91
N SER A 287 1.24 -33.30 25.92
CA SER A 287 1.77 -33.33 27.30
C SER A 287 1.15 -34.42 28.20
N ALA A 288 0.18 -35.20 27.72
CA ALA A 288 -0.57 -36.14 28.58
C ALA A 288 -0.18 -37.63 28.43
N ASN A 289 0.67 -38.03 27.47
CA ASN A 289 1.01 -39.44 27.23
C ASN A 289 2.52 -39.70 27.23
N GLY A 290 3.18 -39.43 28.37
CA GLY A 290 4.62 -39.58 28.51
C GLY A 290 5.10 -39.99 29.90
N THR A 291 4.37 -40.86 30.60
CA THR A 291 4.89 -41.60 31.76
C THR A 291 4.04 -42.82 32.05
N VAL A 292 4.51 -44.01 31.67
CA VAL A 292 4.82 -45.18 32.53
C VAL A 292 5.85 -46.02 31.80
#